data_AF-A0AAJ4T6I7-F1
#
_entry.id   AF-A0AAJ4T6I7-F1
#
_cell.length_a   1.000
_cell.length_b   1.000
_cell.length_c   1.000
_cell.angle_alpha   90.00
_cell.angle_beta   90.00
_cell.angle_gamma   90.00
#
_symmetry.space_group_name_H-M   'P 1'
#
loop_
_entity.id
_entity.type
_entity.pdbx_description
1 polymer ?
#
loop_
_entity_poly.entity_id
_entity_poly.type
_entity_poly.pdbx_seq_one_letter_code
_entity_poly.pdbx_strand_id
1 'polypeptide(L)'
;MRKVIRLGDATSHGGKVLSCAATHFTVNGIPVACVGDLCSCPIKGHQGCKIASGSSRHSINGIAIAIEGDTTTCGAKLLAGGATLRTS
;
A
#
# COMPACT_ATOMS: atom_id res chain seq x y z
N MET A 1 -4.46 -15.34 -7.15
CA MET A 1 -3.35 -14.98 -6.24
C MET A 1 -3.50 -13.50 -5.90
N ARG A 2 -3.43 -13.09 -4.63
CA ARG A 2 -3.46 -11.66 -4.27
C ARG A 2 -2.09 -11.05 -4.52
N LYS A 3 -2.04 -9.91 -5.20
CA LYS A 3 -0.80 -9.19 -5.49
C LYS A 3 -0.33 -8.44 -4.25
N VAL A 4 0.98 -8.32 -4.09
CA VAL A 4 1.60 -7.51 -3.03
C VAL A 4 1.59 -6.04 -3.42
N ILE A 5 1.38 -5.17 -2.43
CA ILE A 5 1.46 -3.73 -2.58
C ILE A 5 2.92 -3.31 -2.46
N ARG A 6 3.33 -2.39 -3.32
CA ARG A 6 4.71 -1.90 -3.38
C ARG A 6 4.76 -0.39 -3.24
N LEU A 7 5.96 0.13 -3.03
CA LEU A 7 6.20 1.56 -3.04
C LEU A 7 5.66 2.20 -4.34
N GLY A 8 4.86 3.26 -4.20
CA GLY A 8 4.26 3.98 -5.32
C GLY A 8 2.96 3.41 -5.87
N ASP A 9 2.50 2.24 -5.42
CA ASP A 9 1.19 1.70 -5.82
C ASP A 9 0.06 2.64 -5.33
N ALA A 10 -1.04 2.67 -6.09
CA ALA A 10 -2.13 3.62 -5.90
C ALA A 10 -3.12 3.19 -4.81
N THR A 11 -3.90 4.14 -4.32
CA THR A 11 -5.06 3.89 -3.45
C THR A 11 -6.36 4.26 -4.17
N SER A 12 -7.48 3.67 -3.76
CA SER A 12 -8.81 3.93 -4.34
C SER A 12 -9.29 5.38 -4.21
N HIS A 13 -8.70 6.16 -3.29
CA HIS A 13 -8.99 7.58 -3.13
C HIS A 13 -8.12 8.47 -4.04
N GLY A 14 -7.29 7.89 -4.93
CA GLY A 14 -6.37 8.63 -5.79
C GLY A 14 -5.04 8.99 -5.11
N GLY A 15 -4.75 8.37 -3.98
CA GLY A 15 -3.46 8.49 -3.29
C GLY A 15 -2.46 7.43 -3.75
N LYS A 16 -1.33 7.33 -3.04
CA LYS A 16 -0.29 6.30 -3.30
C LYS A 16 0.51 5.96 -2.05
N VAL A 17 1.17 4.81 -2.06
CA VAL A 17 2.14 4.43 -1.01
C VAL A 17 3.39 5.30 -1.11
N LEU A 18 3.78 5.90 0.02
CA LEU A 18 4.89 6.86 0.12
C LEU A 18 6.14 6.27 0.75
N SER A 19 6.00 5.31 1.66
CA SER A 19 7.13 4.67 2.35
C SER A 19 6.94 3.17 2.40
N CYS A 20 8.06 2.45 2.48
CA CYS A 20 8.07 1.02 2.77
C CYS A 20 9.18 0.73 3.79
N ALA A 21 8.81 0.24 4.98
CA ALA A 21 9.76 -0.12 6.02
C ALA A 21 10.62 -1.34 5.64
N ALA A 22 10.07 -2.25 4.84
CA ALA A 22 10.75 -3.47 4.38
C ALA A 22 11.62 -3.22 3.14
N THR A 23 12.60 -2.32 3.23
CA THR A 23 13.48 -1.95 2.10
C THR A 23 14.28 -3.11 1.52
N HIS A 24 14.64 -4.10 2.34
CA HIS A 24 15.38 -5.29 1.92
C HIS A 24 14.51 -6.32 1.16
N PHE A 25 13.19 -6.23 1.26
CA PHE A 25 12.27 -7.15 0.61
C PHE A 25 11.63 -6.47 -0.60
N THR A 26 12.12 -6.81 -1.78
CA THR A 26 11.68 -6.19 -3.03
C THR A 26 11.03 -7.19 -3.97
N VAL A 27 10.02 -6.71 -4.71
CA VAL A 27 9.40 -7.45 -5.80
C VAL A 27 9.60 -6.65 -7.07
N ASN A 28 10.31 -7.22 -8.03
CA ASN A 28 10.79 -6.53 -9.23
C ASN A 28 11.64 -5.29 -8.90
N GLY A 29 12.47 -5.37 -7.86
CA GLY A 29 13.33 -4.27 -7.40
C GLY A 29 12.60 -3.14 -6.66
N ILE A 30 11.28 -3.26 -6.44
CA ILE A 30 10.50 -2.27 -5.70
C ILE A 30 10.19 -2.80 -4.29
N PRO A 31 10.44 -2.02 -3.22
CA PRO A 31 10.10 -2.41 -1.86
C PRO A 31 8.63 -2.76 -1.68
N VAL A 32 8.36 -3.79 -0.89
CA VAL A 32 7.00 -4.20 -0.52
C VAL A 32 6.50 -3.38 0.66
N ALA A 33 5.26 -2.91 0.56
CA ALA A 33 4.61 -2.15 1.62
C ALA A 33 4.05 -3.10 2.69
N CYS A 34 4.10 -2.65 3.94
CA CYS A 34 3.68 -3.38 5.13
C CYS A 34 2.69 -2.56 5.96
N VAL A 35 1.98 -3.21 6.88
CA VAL A 35 1.11 -2.51 7.83
C VAL A 35 1.89 -1.44 8.58
N GLY A 36 1.32 -0.23 8.66
CA GLY A 36 1.94 0.95 9.27
C GLY A 36 2.71 1.86 8.32
N ASP A 37 2.97 1.44 7.08
CA ASP A 37 3.62 2.28 6.07
C ASP A 37 2.75 3.47 5.65
N LEU A 38 3.40 4.57 5.26
CA LEU A 38 2.74 5.82 4.90
C LEU A 38 2.10 5.75 3.50
N CYS A 39 0.89 6.31 3.40
CA CYS A 39 0.19 6.60 2.17
C CYS A 39 -0.14 8.09 2.06
N SER A 40 -0.22 8.59 0.83
CA SER A 40 -0.89 9.86 0.55
C SER A 40 -2.37 9.61 0.33
N CYS A 41 -3.19 10.61 0.62
CA CYS A 41 -4.60 10.66 0.26
C CYS A 41 -4.92 12.11 -0.14
N PRO A 42 -5.50 12.36 -1.33
CA PRO A 42 -5.80 13.73 -1.78
C PRO A 42 -7.03 14.32 -1.09
N ILE A 43 -7.81 13.51 -0.36
CA ILE A 43 -8.98 13.95 0.39
C ILE A 43 -8.57 14.83 1.57
N LYS A 44 -9.17 16.04 1.67
CA LYS A 44 -8.92 16.98 2.76
C LYS A 44 -9.27 16.34 4.11
N GLY A 45 -8.35 16.43 5.07
CA GLY A 45 -8.49 15.79 6.39
C GLY A 45 -7.88 14.39 6.50
N HIS A 46 -7.51 13.74 5.40
CA HIS A 46 -6.85 12.42 5.40
C HIS A 46 -5.33 12.53 5.39
N GLN A 47 -4.78 13.43 6.21
CA GLN A 47 -3.32 13.61 6.36
C GLN A 47 -2.73 12.46 7.20
N GLY A 48 -1.52 12.01 6.87
CA GLY A 48 -0.86 10.93 7.63
C GLY A 48 -1.52 9.56 7.47
N CYS A 49 -2.15 9.31 6.32
CA CYS A 49 -2.68 7.99 5.97
C CYS A 49 -1.61 6.92 6.15
N LYS A 50 -1.98 5.79 6.74
CA LYS A 50 -1.13 4.60 6.87
C LYS A 50 -1.85 3.35 6.42
N ILE A 51 -1.11 2.30 6.07
CA ILE A 51 -1.68 0.98 5.82
C ILE A 51 -2.21 0.41 7.14
N ALA A 52 -3.48 0.03 7.17
CA ALA A 52 -4.17 -0.46 8.37
C ALA A 52 -4.31 -1.98 8.41
N SER A 53 -4.43 -2.64 7.26
CA SER A 53 -4.53 -4.11 7.16
C SER A 53 -3.46 -4.72 6.27
N GLY A 54 -3.22 -6.01 6.47
CA GLY A 54 -2.22 -6.79 5.76
C GLY A 54 -2.61 -8.27 5.65
N SER A 55 -1.78 -9.02 4.96
CA SER A 55 -1.88 -10.47 4.79
C SER A 55 -1.79 -11.20 6.13
N SER A 56 -2.72 -12.12 6.38
CA SER A 56 -2.69 -13.02 7.55
C SER A 56 -1.67 -14.16 7.44
N ARG A 57 -1.14 -14.41 6.24
CA ARG A 57 -0.21 -15.52 5.96
C ARG A 57 1.23 -15.09 5.70
N HIS A 58 1.46 -13.80 5.45
CA HIS A 58 2.75 -13.30 5.02
C HIS A 58 3.11 -12.05 5.82
N SER A 59 4.28 -12.09 6.44
CA SER A 59 4.80 -11.00 7.26
C SER A 59 6.31 -10.90 7.08
N ILE A 60 6.83 -9.67 7.12
CA ILE A 60 8.26 -9.37 7.09
C ILE A 60 8.62 -8.79 8.45
N ASN A 61 9.59 -9.40 9.14
CA ASN A 61 10.00 -8.99 10.49
C ASN A 61 8.83 -8.89 11.50
N GLY A 62 7.84 -9.78 11.37
CA GLY A 62 6.63 -9.79 12.21
C GLY A 62 5.54 -8.78 11.81
N ILE A 63 5.77 -7.96 10.79
CA ILE A 63 4.79 -7.00 10.27
C ILE A 63 4.12 -7.60 9.03
N ALA A 64 2.78 -7.65 9.03
CA ALA A 64 2.02 -8.17 7.89
C ALA A 64 2.28 -7.34 6.61
N ILE A 65 2.50 -8.03 5.49
CA ILE A 65 2.65 -7.36 4.19
C ILE A 65 1.29 -6.88 3.68
N ALA A 66 1.27 -5.72 3.04
CA ALA A 66 0.07 -5.20 2.42
C ALA A 66 -0.19 -5.90 1.07
N ILE A 67 -1.43 -6.29 0.83
CA ILE A 67 -1.87 -6.95 -0.39
C ILE A 67 -3.06 -6.23 -1.02
N GLU A 68 -3.30 -6.51 -2.29
CA GLU A 68 -4.40 -5.91 -3.04
C GLU A 68 -5.74 -6.05 -2.31
N GLY A 69 -6.45 -4.93 -2.16
CA GLY A 69 -7.74 -4.85 -1.48
C GLY A 69 -7.67 -4.54 0.02
N ASP A 70 -6.47 -4.53 0.62
CA ASP A 70 -6.26 -4.07 2.00
C ASP A 70 -6.61 -2.59 2.17
N THR A 71 -6.92 -2.22 3.40
CA THR A 71 -7.38 -0.87 3.74
C THR A 71 -6.30 -0.04 4.40
N THR A 72 -6.41 1.27 4.19
CA THR A 72 -5.63 2.28 4.89
C THR A 72 -6.44 2.86 6.06
N THR A 73 -5.78 3.61 6.94
CA THR A 73 -6.40 4.27 8.10
C THR A 73 -7.48 5.29 7.71
N CYS A 74 -7.42 5.81 6.48
CA CYS A 74 -8.45 6.70 5.94
C CYS A 74 -9.58 5.97 5.18
N GLY A 75 -9.58 4.63 5.21
CA GLY A 75 -10.59 3.79 4.55
C GLY A 75 -10.34 3.53 3.05
N ALA A 76 -9.26 4.05 2.47
CA ALA A 76 -8.92 3.77 1.08
C ALA A 76 -8.48 2.30 0.91
N LYS A 77 -8.71 1.74 -0.28
CA LYS A 77 -8.20 0.40 -0.65
C LYS A 77 -6.89 0.51 -1.41
N LEU A 78 -5.97 -0.40 -1.15
CA LEU A 78 -4.70 -0.50 -1.85
C LEU A 78 -4.86 -1.27 -3.16
N LEU A 79 -4.32 -0.69 -4.24
CA LEU A 79 -4.44 -1.19 -5.60
C LEU A 79 -3.07 -1.65 -6.09
N ALA A 80 -2.91 -2.96 -6.29
CA ALA A 80 -1.63 -3.54 -6.63
C ALA A 80 -1.36 -3.50 -8.14
N GLY A 81 -0.20 -2.95 -8.51
CA GLY A 81 0.19 -2.76 -9.89
C GLY A 81 -0.15 -1.36 -10.36
N GLY A 82 0.88 -0.62 -10.74
CA GLY A 82 0.85 0.76 -11.23
C GLY A 82 0.06 0.96 -12.53
N ALA A 83 -1.21 0.55 -12.57
CA ALA A 83 -2.17 0.99 -13.54
C ALA A 83 -2.69 2.34 -13.07
N THR A 84 -1.98 3.37 -13.52
CA THR A 84 -2.56 4.64 -13.96
C THR A 84 -4.04 4.45 -14.27
N LEU A 85 -4.92 4.97 -13.41
CA LEU A 85 -6.30 5.24 -13.79
C LEU A 85 -6.22 6.35 -14.86
N ARG A 86 -6.00 5.95 -16.11
CA ARG A 86 -6.35 6.74 -17.29
C ARG A 86 -7.85 6.56 -17.44
N THR A 87 -8.63 7.41 -16.79
CA THR A 87 -10.00 7.67 -17.28
C THR A 87 -9.85 8.46 -18.57
N SER A 88 -10.27 7.83 -19.67
CA SER A 88 -10.38 8.39 -21.02
C SER A 88 -11.22 9.66 -21.07
#